data_AF-G0U2E0-F1
#
_entry.id   AF-G0U2E0-F1
#
_cell.length_a   1.000
_cell.length_b   1.000
_cell.length_c   1.000
_cell.angle_alpha   90.00
_cell.angle_beta   90.00
_cell.angle_gamma   90.00
#
_symmetry.space_group_name_H-M   'P 1'
#
loop_
_entity.id
_entity.type
_entity.pdbx_description
1 polymer ?
#
loop_
_entity_poly.entity_id
_entity_poly.type
_entity_poly.pdbx_seq_one_letter_code
_entity_poly.pdbx_strand_id
1 'polypeptide(L)'
;MGRMRAFFESPSTNPFLRCRGSDPQVVGRTIEDTADHNERLLFFVRAVQDIFVEMRCVQRPYLGSVCSKRLQDRAERDFPSEYALFVNRMYHRSWDRFLEAQAGITCYIHEGGDEGSSSRWLMARGSLRCRFPDDDPVSIRDADERLGSLVRDYYLAALEDTCRTILMEVFIAIAQTPLAEAANERQKRARPYTLGGLSLWETVVAQLWLRARPGGAVRLRDLERPLQQLGFHVRLRCRWTDLVGNNLLVRWIGGCVLRVFLNEVGPEMHPVPGGGDWRTAGDLTVQASEATGELVVALTNTIMWGRRPQCVPKFCRAEDRAT
;
A
#
# COMPACT_ATOMS: atom_id res chain seq x y z
N MET A 1 -31.48 37.00 34.01
CA MET A 1 -31.73 37.63 35.32
C MET A 1 -32.13 36.56 36.34
N GLY A 2 -31.47 36.54 37.51
CA GLY A 2 -31.89 35.89 38.78
C GLY A 2 -31.77 34.36 38.86
N ARG A 3 -30.82 33.76 39.61
CA ARG A 3 -30.78 33.49 41.09
C ARG A 3 -31.89 32.50 41.54
N MET A 4 -31.71 31.52 42.44
CA MET A 4 -30.69 31.13 43.43
C MET A 4 -31.19 29.82 44.12
N ARG A 5 -30.25 28.94 44.55
CA ARG A 5 -30.19 28.16 45.83
C ARG A 5 -31.34 27.20 46.24
N ALA A 6 -31.19 26.15 47.06
CA ALA A 6 -30.09 25.40 47.71
C ALA A 6 -30.70 24.26 48.58
N PHE A 7 -29.80 23.47 49.22
CA PHE A 7 -29.98 22.57 50.40
C PHE A 7 -30.68 21.21 50.18
N PHE A 8 -30.22 20.07 50.71
CA PHE A 8 -29.84 19.72 52.10
C PHE A 8 -28.58 18.80 52.15
N GLU A 9 -27.55 19.10 52.96
CA GLU A 9 -27.28 18.64 54.36
C GLU A 9 -26.77 17.19 54.51
N SER A 10 -25.54 17.08 55.02
CA SER A 10 -24.98 15.92 55.74
C SER A 10 -25.54 15.85 57.17
N PRO A 11 -25.43 14.73 57.90
CA PRO A 11 -24.26 14.50 58.78
C PRO A 11 -23.93 12.97 58.90
N SER A 12 -22.87 12.43 59.51
CA SER A 12 -22.14 12.77 60.72
C SER A 12 -20.91 11.85 60.88
N THR A 13 -19.81 12.43 61.40
CA THR A 13 -18.88 11.90 62.42
C THR A 13 -18.13 10.56 62.28
N ASN A 14 -16.82 10.67 61.97
CA ASN A 14 -15.68 9.97 62.63
C ASN A 14 -15.67 10.28 64.15
N PRO A 15 -15.05 9.54 65.11
CA PRO A 15 -13.68 8.96 65.02
C PRO A 15 -13.36 7.72 65.93
N PHE A 16 -12.29 6.98 65.62
CA PHE A 16 -11.40 6.39 66.64
C PHE A 16 -9.98 6.24 66.07
N LEU A 17 -8.99 6.48 66.92
CA LEU A 17 -7.62 6.89 66.62
C LEU A 17 -6.63 5.94 67.34
N ARG A 18 -5.43 5.77 66.75
CA ARG A 18 -4.13 5.32 67.32
C ARG A 18 -3.86 3.80 67.38
N CYS A 19 -2.64 3.24 67.23
CA CYS A 19 -1.31 3.70 66.78
C CYS A 19 -0.35 2.48 66.70
N ARG A 20 0.63 2.54 65.77
CA ARG A 20 2.05 2.07 65.80
C ARG A 20 2.47 0.62 65.49
N GLY A 21 3.58 0.57 64.74
CA GLY A 21 4.47 -0.55 64.41
C GLY A 21 4.89 -0.46 62.93
N SER A 22 5.76 0.46 62.49
CA SER A 22 7.24 0.33 62.47
C SER A 22 7.71 -1.06 62.07
N ASP A 23 7.99 -1.30 60.78
CA ASP A 23 9.34 -1.62 60.32
C ASP A 23 9.46 -1.65 58.78
N PRO A 24 10.69 -1.54 58.25
CA PRO A 24 11.01 -0.95 56.96
C PRO A 24 11.18 -2.02 55.86
N GLN A 25 11.22 -1.55 54.61
CA GLN A 25 11.73 -2.21 53.38
C GLN A 25 10.70 -2.11 52.26
N VAL A 26 10.83 -1.09 51.41
CA VAL A 26 10.97 -1.22 49.95
C VAL A 26 11.63 0.07 49.44
N VAL A 27 12.94 0.22 49.67
CA VAL A 27 13.78 1.17 48.92
C VAL A 27 14.85 0.33 48.24
N GLY A 28 14.49 -0.26 47.11
CA GLY A 28 15.35 -1.16 46.33
C GLY A 28 14.78 -1.44 44.95
N ARG A 29 14.01 -0.51 44.37
CA ARG A 29 13.34 -0.65 43.06
C ARG A 29 13.61 0.50 42.10
N THR A 30 14.68 1.27 42.31
CA THR A 30 14.81 2.58 41.64
C THR A 30 16.06 2.77 40.79
N ILE A 31 17.04 1.88 40.84
CA ILE A 31 18.31 2.05 40.10
C ILE A 31 18.47 1.00 38.99
N GLU A 32 18.19 -0.28 39.26
CA GLU A 32 18.24 -1.33 38.21
C GLU A 32 17.07 -1.21 37.23
N ASP A 33 15.85 -0.96 37.72
CA ASP A 33 14.66 -0.73 36.87
C ASP A 33 14.79 0.53 35.99
N THR A 34 15.55 1.54 36.41
CA THR A 34 15.77 2.77 35.63
C THR A 34 16.92 2.64 34.65
N ALA A 35 17.98 1.88 35.00
CA ALA A 35 19.06 1.57 34.08
C ALA A 35 18.57 0.69 32.91
N ASP A 36 17.83 -0.40 33.20
CA ASP A 36 17.21 -1.26 32.17
C ASP A 36 16.23 -0.46 31.30
N HIS A 37 15.42 0.42 31.91
CA HIS A 37 14.50 1.29 31.17
C HIS A 37 15.23 2.24 30.22
N ASN A 38 16.32 2.86 30.66
CA ASN A 38 17.13 3.77 29.85
C ASN A 38 17.85 3.02 28.72
N GLU A 39 18.41 1.83 28.99
CA GLU A 39 19.04 0.99 27.98
C GLU A 39 18.04 0.55 26.91
N ARG A 40 16.84 0.13 27.32
CA ARG A 40 15.76 -0.23 26.39
C ARG A 40 15.26 0.96 25.58
N LEU A 41 15.19 2.15 26.17
CA LEU A 41 14.85 3.38 25.46
C LEU A 41 15.92 3.70 24.41
N LEU A 42 17.20 3.67 24.78
CA LEU A 42 18.31 3.91 23.86
C LEU A 42 18.34 2.89 22.72
N PHE A 43 18.08 1.62 23.03
CA PHE A 43 17.92 0.57 22.03
C PHE A 43 16.80 0.89 21.04
N PHE A 44 15.60 1.22 21.55
CA PHE A 44 14.45 1.51 20.71
C PHE A 44 14.65 2.78 19.86
N VAL A 45 15.28 3.82 20.42
CA VAL A 45 15.66 5.04 19.70
C VAL A 45 16.59 4.72 18.52
N ARG A 46 17.65 3.94 18.75
CA ARG A 46 18.57 3.50 17.69
C ARG A 46 17.84 2.68 16.63
N ALA A 47 16.99 1.74 17.04
CA ALA A 47 16.22 0.93 16.10
C ALA A 47 15.30 1.80 15.20
N VAL A 48 14.64 2.82 15.76
CA VAL A 48 13.82 3.75 14.98
C VAL A 48 14.67 4.58 14.01
N GLN A 49 15.85 5.04 14.44
CA GLN A 49 16.81 5.74 13.57
C GLN A 49 17.30 4.84 12.43
N ASP A 50 17.63 3.58 12.71
CA ASP A 50 18.07 2.61 11.72
C ASP A 50 16.97 2.32 10.69
N ILE A 51 15.73 2.13 11.14
CA ILE A 51 14.57 1.98 10.24
C ILE A 51 14.43 3.23 9.35
N PHE A 52 14.54 4.43 9.92
CA PHE A 52 14.42 5.68 9.18
C PHE A 52 15.51 5.80 8.09
N VAL A 53 16.77 5.51 8.44
CA VAL A 53 17.89 5.49 7.50
C VAL A 53 17.68 4.45 6.40
N GLU A 54 17.23 3.26 6.76
CA GLU A 54 16.92 2.20 5.79
C GLU A 54 15.85 2.66 4.79
N MET A 55 14.77 3.26 5.29
CA MET A 55 13.71 3.80 4.45
C MET A 55 14.21 4.90 3.50
N ARG A 56 15.11 5.79 3.95
CA ARG A 56 15.76 6.79 3.08
C ARG A 56 16.70 6.15 2.07
N CYS A 57 17.40 5.08 2.43
CA CYS A 57 18.30 4.37 1.51
C CYS A 57 17.54 3.76 0.31
N VAL A 58 16.28 3.35 0.48
CA VAL A 58 15.42 2.89 -0.63
C VAL A 58 15.11 4.03 -1.62
N GLN A 59 15.19 5.29 -1.19
CA GLN A 59 14.92 6.46 -2.01
C GLN A 59 16.13 6.92 -2.84
N ARG A 60 17.31 6.29 -2.69
CA ARG A 60 18.52 6.69 -3.42
C ARG A 60 18.32 6.72 -4.95
N PRO A 61 18.90 7.70 -5.65
CA PRO A 61 19.83 8.74 -5.16
C PRO A 61 19.14 9.95 -4.50
N TYR A 62 17.80 9.99 -4.47
CA TYR A 62 17.02 11.14 -4.00
C TYR A 62 16.56 10.93 -2.56
N LEU A 63 17.39 11.34 -1.59
CA LEU A 63 17.14 11.17 -0.16
C LEU A 63 16.08 12.15 0.37
N GLY A 64 14.85 12.01 -0.12
CA GLY A 64 13.70 12.81 0.28
C GLY A 64 13.20 12.53 1.68
N SER A 65 11.98 12.97 1.94
CA SER A 65 11.32 12.79 3.23
C SER A 65 10.75 11.38 3.39
N VAL A 66 10.54 10.94 4.63
CA VAL A 66 9.89 9.67 4.94
C VAL A 66 8.47 9.91 5.46
N CYS A 67 7.51 9.08 5.05
CA CYS A 67 6.15 9.14 5.60
C CYS A 67 6.16 8.74 7.08
N SER A 68 5.73 9.65 7.97
CA SER A 68 5.70 9.43 9.42
C SER A 68 4.89 8.19 9.79
N LYS A 69 3.72 8.01 9.17
CA LYS A 69 2.85 6.85 9.43
C LYS A 69 3.53 5.54 9.06
N ARG A 70 4.28 5.49 7.95
CA ARG A 70 4.99 4.27 7.55
C ARG A 70 6.14 3.94 8.49
N LEU A 71 6.85 4.95 8.98
CA LEU A 71 7.87 4.77 10.01
C LEU A 71 7.25 4.23 11.30
N GLN A 72 6.12 4.82 11.73
CA GLN A 72 5.35 4.38 12.89
C GLN A 72 4.90 2.93 12.76
N ASP A 73 4.25 2.57 11.65
CA ASP A 73 3.74 1.21 11.39
C ASP A 73 4.86 0.17 11.42
N ARG A 74 6.03 0.53 10.91
CA ARG A 74 7.21 -0.35 10.91
C ARG A 74 7.79 -0.50 12.32
N ALA A 75 7.96 0.60 13.05
CA ALA A 75 8.44 0.56 14.42
C ALA A 75 7.48 -0.22 15.35
N GLU A 76 6.17 -0.02 15.22
CA GLU A 76 5.15 -0.74 15.99
C GLU A 76 5.12 -2.24 15.66
N ARG A 77 5.27 -2.61 14.38
CA ARG A 77 5.31 -4.01 13.95
C ARG A 77 6.57 -4.72 14.42
N ASP A 78 7.72 -4.09 14.25
CA ASP A 78 9.02 -4.72 14.47
C ASP A 78 9.40 -4.70 15.97
N PHE A 79 8.91 -3.71 16.74
CA PHE A 79 9.19 -3.52 18.18
C PHE A 79 7.91 -3.20 18.99
N PRO A 80 6.92 -4.10 19.02
CA PRO A 80 5.60 -3.82 19.62
C PRO A 80 5.67 -3.54 21.13
N SER A 81 6.58 -4.20 21.85
CA SER A 81 6.72 -4.05 23.30
C SER A 81 7.33 -2.70 23.68
N GLU A 82 8.40 -2.30 23.00
CA GLU A 82 9.07 -1.01 23.18
C GLU A 82 8.16 0.13 22.74
N TYR A 83 7.47 -0.02 21.61
CA TYR A 83 6.50 0.96 21.12
C TYR A 83 5.36 1.17 22.13
N ALA A 84 4.80 0.08 22.68
CA ALA A 84 3.77 0.17 23.71
C ALA A 84 4.27 0.83 25.01
N LEU A 85 5.51 0.58 25.39
CA LEU A 85 6.10 1.13 26.61
C LEU A 85 6.43 2.62 26.45
N PHE A 86 7.18 2.98 25.41
CA PHE A 86 7.70 4.33 25.25
C PHE A 86 6.69 5.23 24.54
N VAL A 87 6.23 4.88 23.35
CA VAL A 87 5.34 5.76 22.59
C VAL A 87 3.95 5.83 23.22
N ASN A 88 3.33 4.69 23.51
CA ASN A 88 1.94 4.69 23.98
C ASN A 88 1.79 5.16 25.43
N ARG A 89 2.74 4.84 26.33
CA ARG A 89 2.66 5.27 27.74
C ARG A 89 3.43 6.55 28.01
N MET A 90 4.74 6.60 27.75
CA MET A 90 5.59 7.75 28.11
C MET A 90 5.27 8.99 27.27
N TYR A 91 4.96 8.81 25.99
CA TYR A 91 4.59 9.89 25.07
C TYR A 91 3.08 9.97 24.79
N HIS A 92 2.24 9.30 25.59
CA HIS A 92 0.78 9.34 25.48
C HIS A 92 0.23 9.11 24.06
N ARG A 93 0.82 8.16 23.32
CA ARG A 93 0.49 7.82 21.92
C ARG A 93 0.89 8.90 20.90
N SER A 94 1.67 9.90 21.31
CA SER A 94 2.17 10.97 20.45
C SER A 94 3.48 10.55 19.80
N TRP A 95 3.37 10.00 18.59
CA TRP A 95 4.51 9.50 17.81
C TRP A 95 5.49 10.61 17.39
N ASP A 96 4.95 11.74 16.92
CA ASP A 96 5.69 12.95 16.57
C ASP A 96 6.55 13.48 17.72
N ARG A 97 5.96 13.59 18.92
CA ARG A 97 6.69 14.03 20.12
C ARG A 97 7.82 13.09 20.51
N PHE A 98 7.62 11.77 20.37
CA PHE A 98 8.69 10.80 20.61
C PHE A 98 9.85 10.99 19.62
N LEU A 99 9.54 11.13 18.33
CA LEU A 99 10.55 11.32 17.29
C LEU A 99 11.40 12.58 17.52
N GLU A 100 10.75 13.70 17.82
CA GLU A 100 11.42 14.98 18.03
C GLU A 100 12.23 15.00 19.33
N ALA A 101 11.68 14.45 20.42
CA ALA A 101 12.32 14.50 21.73
C ALA A 101 13.47 13.49 21.90
N GLN A 102 13.40 12.32 21.24
CA GLN A 102 14.34 11.21 21.49
C GLN A 102 15.09 10.74 20.24
N ALA A 103 14.38 10.64 19.10
CA ALA A 103 14.98 10.06 17.90
C ALA A 103 15.78 11.06 17.06
N GLY A 104 15.69 12.36 17.39
CA GLY A 104 16.32 13.42 16.60
C GLY A 104 15.77 13.46 15.17
N ILE A 105 14.46 13.26 15.01
CA ILE A 105 13.78 13.26 13.72
C ILE A 105 12.67 14.30 13.79
N THR A 106 12.67 15.23 12.83
CA THR A 106 11.69 16.32 12.77
C THR A 106 10.61 15.96 11.76
N CYS A 107 9.35 16.15 12.14
CA CYS A 107 8.23 15.91 11.23
C CYS A 107 7.51 17.22 10.87
N TYR A 108 7.00 17.29 9.64
CA TYR A 108 6.31 18.45 9.10
C TYR A 108 5.12 18.00 8.25
N ILE A 109 4.10 18.84 8.18
CA ILE A 109 2.94 18.58 7.33
C ILE A 109 3.31 18.93 5.90
N HIS A 110 3.15 17.98 4.98
CA HIS A 110 3.31 18.25 3.55
C HIS A 110 2.11 19.05 3.04
N GLU A 111 2.34 20.32 2.72
CA GLU A 111 1.27 21.24 2.30
C GLU A 111 0.71 20.93 0.90
N GLY A 112 1.35 20.02 0.15
CA GLY A 112 1.10 19.76 -1.26
C GLY A 112 1.94 20.69 -2.12
N GLY A 113 2.60 20.15 -3.15
CA GLY A 113 3.23 20.98 -4.16
C GLY A 113 2.21 21.66 -5.08
N ASP A 114 2.67 22.64 -5.85
CA ASP A 114 1.88 23.37 -6.86
C ASP A 114 1.17 22.39 -7.83
N GLU A 115 0.21 22.87 -8.63
CA GLU A 115 -0.49 22.02 -9.61
C GLU A 115 0.44 21.26 -10.58
N GLY A 116 1.69 21.72 -10.77
CA GLY A 116 2.73 21.05 -11.54
C GLY A 116 3.67 20.12 -10.76
N SER A 117 3.47 19.89 -9.46
CA SER A 117 4.35 19.07 -8.64
C SER A 117 4.36 17.60 -9.08
N SER A 118 5.56 17.07 -9.31
CA SER A 118 5.79 15.68 -9.68
C SER A 118 5.70 14.73 -8.49
N SER A 119 5.58 15.26 -7.27
CA SER A 119 5.48 14.47 -6.03
C SER A 119 4.09 14.51 -5.36
N ARG A 120 3.21 15.44 -5.76
CA ARG A 120 1.86 15.68 -5.19
C ARG A 120 0.99 14.43 -5.08
N TRP A 121 1.28 13.43 -5.88
CA TRP A 121 0.55 12.17 -5.90
C TRP A 121 1.23 11.04 -5.16
N LEU A 122 2.56 11.08 -5.09
CA LEU A 122 3.35 10.19 -4.28
C LEU A 122 3.10 10.49 -2.79
N MET A 123 2.91 11.78 -2.47
CA MET A 123 2.70 12.29 -1.13
C MET A 123 1.35 12.97 -1.02
N ALA A 124 0.46 12.42 -0.19
CA ALA A 124 -0.83 13.04 0.04
C ALA A 124 -0.67 14.41 0.73
N ARG A 125 -1.43 15.40 0.27
CA ARG A 125 -1.57 16.68 0.98
C ARG A 125 -2.01 16.43 2.43
N GLY A 126 -1.40 17.13 3.37
CA GLY A 126 -1.63 16.94 4.80
C GLY A 126 -0.91 15.72 5.39
N SER A 127 -0.18 14.94 4.59
CA SER A 127 0.59 13.82 5.13
C SER A 127 1.75 14.33 5.97
N LEU A 128 1.94 13.71 7.13
CA LEU A 128 3.07 14.00 8.00
C LEU A 128 4.33 13.32 7.46
N ARG A 129 5.35 14.11 7.16
CA ARG A 129 6.64 13.72 6.58
C ARG A 129 7.76 14.00 7.56
N CYS A 130 8.81 13.21 7.57
CA CYS A 130 9.92 13.36 8.50
C CYS A 130 11.27 13.41 7.79
N ARG A 131 12.20 14.17 8.37
CA ARG A 131 13.58 14.41 7.90
C ARG A 131 14.52 14.49 9.12
N PHE A 132 15.84 14.45 8.90
CA PHE A 132 16.76 14.82 9.98
C PHE A 132 16.73 16.34 10.19
N PRO A 133 16.99 16.82 11.43
CA PRO A 133 17.00 18.25 11.76
C PRO A 133 17.98 19.04 10.89
N ASP A 134 19.16 18.47 10.63
CA ASP A 134 20.26 19.08 9.87
C ASP A 134 20.02 19.05 8.34
N ASP A 135 19.00 18.33 7.87
CA ASP A 135 18.65 18.33 6.45
C ASP A 135 18.06 19.70 6.06
N ASP A 136 18.58 20.29 4.98
CA ASP A 136 17.97 21.48 4.38
C ASP A 136 16.56 21.18 3.86
N PRO A 137 15.50 21.86 4.36
CA PRO A 137 14.13 21.62 3.92
C PRO A 137 13.92 21.79 2.42
N VAL A 138 14.67 22.72 1.79
CA VAL A 138 14.57 22.96 0.34
C VAL A 138 15.13 21.75 -0.42
N SER A 139 16.33 21.28 -0.05
CA SER A 139 16.93 20.07 -0.61
C SER A 139 16.05 18.82 -0.43
N ILE A 140 15.37 18.66 0.71
CA ILE A 140 14.46 17.53 0.94
C ILE A 140 13.27 17.58 -0.01
N ARG A 141 12.66 18.76 -0.16
CA ARG A 141 11.55 18.97 -1.11
C ARG A 141 11.98 18.70 -2.54
N ASP A 142 13.15 19.20 -2.95
CA ASP A 142 13.68 18.98 -4.29
C ASP A 142 14.00 17.50 -4.55
N ALA A 143 14.49 16.78 -3.54
CA ALA A 143 14.69 15.33 -3.61
C ALA A 143 13.36 14.58 -3.75
N ASP A 144 12.34 14.96 -2.98
CA ASP A 144 10.98 14.40 -3.10
C ASP A 144 10.38 14.65 -4.50
N GLU A 145 10.56 15.84 -5.08
CA GLU A 145 10.13 16.17 -6.44
C GLU A 145 10.86 15.33 -7.50
N ARG A 146 12.18 15.20 -7.39
CA ARG A 146 12.98 14.38 -8.31
C ARG A 146 12.63 12.90 -8.20
N LEU A 147 12.40 12.41 -6.99
CA LEU A 147 11.94 11.03 -6.75
C LEU A 147 10.56 10.81 -7.37
N GLY A 148 9.63 11.75 -7.16
CA GLY A 148 8.33 11.74 -7.81
C GLY A 148 8.44 11.69 -9.33
N SER A 149 9.22 12.58 -9.95
CA SER A 149 9.45 12.58 -11.40
C SER A 149 10.03 11.25 -11.87
N LEU A 150 11.06 10.72 -11.19
CA LEU A 150 11.66 9.44 -11.56
C LEU A 150 10.61 8.31 -11.56
N VAL A 151 9.80 8.24 -10.51
CA VAL A 151 8.76 7.21 -10.40
C VAL A 151 7.67 7.38 -11.45
N ARG A 152 7.27 8.62 -11.77
CA ARG A 152 6.35 8.88 -12.89
C ARG A 152 6.95 8.47 -14.23
N ASP A 153 8.14 8.97 -14.54
CA ASP A 153 8.64 8.98 -15.92
C ASP A 153 9.28 7.64 -16.31
N TYR A 154 9.94 6.96 -15.37
CA TYR A 154 10.73 5.75 -15.67
C TYR A 154 10.04 4.47 -15.23
N TYR A 155 9.32 4.52 -14.10
CA TYR A 155 8.81 3.30 -13.49
C TYR A 155 7.36 2.97 -13.87
N LEU A 156 6.60 3.91 -14.45
CA LEU A 156 5.27 3.62 -15.00
C LEU A 156 5.31 2.66 -16.18
N ALA A 157 6.26 2.82 -17.11
CA ALA A 157 6.46 1.87 -18.21
C ALA A 157 6.84 0.49 -17.67
N ALA A 158 7.74 0.43 -16.69
CA ALA A 158 8.13 -0.81 -16.01
C ALA A 158 6.96 -1.47 -15.26
N LEU A 159 6.02 -0.67 -14.71
CA LEU A 159 4.80 -1.17 -14.10
C LEU A 159 3.92 -1.88 -15.13
N GLU A 160 3.69 -1.24 -16.29
CA GLU A 160 2.88 -1.82 -17.36
C GLU A 160 3.51 -3.12 -17.85
N ASP A 161 4.82 -3.14 -18.10
CA ASP A 161 5.55 -4.33 -18.51
C ASP A 161 5.46 -5.46 -17.47
N THR A 162 5.52 -5.11 -16.19
CA THR A 162 5.37 -6.07 -15.09
C THR A 162 3.95 -6.64 -15.04
N CYS A 163 2.93 -5.77 -15.12
CA CYS A 163 1.52 -6.19 -15.18
C CYS A 163 1.28 -7.09 -16.40
N ARG A 164 1.75 -6.68 -17.58
CA ARG A 164 1.67 -7.46 -18.82
C ARG A 164 2.32 -8.82 -18.66
N THR A 165 3.53 -8.87 -18.10
CA THR A 165 4.27 -10.11 -17.86
C THR A 165 3.48 -11.06 -16.96
N ILE A 166 3.01 -10.60 -15.81
CA ILE A 166 2.21 -11.44 -14.88
C ILE A 166 0.93 -11.94 -15.56
N LEU A 167 0.20 -11.06 -16.25
CA LEU A 167 -1.03 -11.43 -16.93
C LEU A 167 -0.81 -12.44 -18.07
N MET A 168 0.31 -12.33 -18.80
CA MET A 168 0.69 -13.30 -19.82
C MET A 168 1.08 -14.66 -19.21
N GLU A 169 1.79 -14.67 -18.08
CA GLU A 169 2.06 -15.91 -17.33
C GLU A 169 0.77 -16.62 -16.93
N VAL A 170 -0.22 -15.87 -16.40
CA VAL A 170 -1.55 -16.41 -16.05
C VAL A 170 -2.25 -16.95 -17.30
N PHE A 171 -2.27 -16.18 -18.38
CA PHE A 171 -2.91 -16.59 -19.63
C PHE A 171 -2.32 -17.88 -20.18
N ILE A 172 -0.98 -18.00 -20.21
CA ILE A 172 -0.29 -19.18 -20.74
C ILE A 172 -0.51 -20.40 -19.83
N ALA A 173 -0.45 -20.22 -18.52
CA ALA A 173 -0.71 -21.31 -17.57
C ALA A 173 -2.09 -21.94 -17.81
N ILE A 174 -3.12 -21.12 -18.04
CA ILE A 174 -4.48 -21.61 -18.32
C ILE A 174 -4.56 -22.20 -19.73
N ALA A 175 -3.97 -21.55 -20.73
CA ALA A 175 -3.99 -22.02 -22.12
C ALA A 175 -3.31 -23.38 -22.31
N GLN A 176 -2.28 -23.67 -21.52
CA GLN A 176 -1.56 -24.95 -21.52
C GLN A 176 -2.22 -26.02 -20.64
N THR A 177 -3.27 -25.67 -19.87
CA THR A 177 -3.99 -26.65 -19.03
C THR A 177 -4.84 -27.57 -19.93
N PRO A 178 -4.65 -28.91 -19.89
CA PRO A 178 -5.37 -29.84 -20.75
C PRO A 178 -6.90 -29.74 -20.57
N LEU A 179 -7.64 -29.84 -21.68
CA LEU A 179 -9.12 -29.77 -21.71
C LEU A 179 -9.83 -30.75 -20.76
N ALA A 180 -9.22 -31.91 -20.48
CA ALA A 180 -9.73 -32.90 -19.53
C ALA A 180 -9.69 -32.41 -18.07
N GLU A 181 -8.72 -31.56 -17.70
CA GLU A 181 -8.64 -30.94 -16.38
C GLU A 181 -9.54 -29.69 -16.27
N ALA A 182 -9.77 -29.00 -17.39
CA ALA A 182 -10.67 -27.85 -17.50
C ALA A 182 -12.14 -28.21 -17.23
N ALA A 183 -12.59 -29.41 -17.60
CA ALA A 183 -13.92 -29.92 -17.26
C ALA A 183 -14.08 -30.15 -15.75
N ASN A 184 -12.98 -30.50 -15.07
CA ASN A 184 -12.89 -30.72 -13.62
C ASN A 184 -12.78 -29.39 -12.83
N GLU A 185 -12.57 -28.24 -13.49
CA GLU A 185 -12.51 -26.94 -12.84
C GLU A 185 -13.87 -26.44 -12.31
N ARG A 186 -14.99 -26.95 -12.84
CA ARG A 186 -16.31 -26.70 -12.21
C ARG A 186 -16.35 -27.20 -10.77
N GLN A 187 -15.57 -28.24 -10.44
CA GLN A 187 -15.35 -28.73 -9.07
C GLN A 187 -14.24 -27.99 -8.31
N LYS A 188 -13.25 -27.38 -8.98
CA LYS A 188 -12.19 -26.55 -8.34
C LYS A 188 -12.61 -25.12 -8.00
N ARG A 189 -13.87 -24.71 -8.26
CA ARG A 189 -14.42 -23.40 -7.85
C ARG A 189 -14.37 -23.11 -6.35
N ALA A 190 -14.01 -24.11 -5.53
CA ALA A 190 -13.77 -23.98 -4.10
C ALA A 190 -12.28 -23.93 -3.73
N ARG A 191 -11.36 -23.53 -4.63
CA ARG A 191 -9.99 -23.22 -4.18
C ARG A 191 -10.07 -22.01 -3.25
N PRO A 192 -9.75 -22.16 -1.95
CA PRO A 192 -9.80 -21.04 -1.03
C PRO A 192 -8.86 -19.96 -1.56
N TYR A 193 -9.29 -18.70 -1.43
CA TYR A 193 -8.43 -17.55 -1.67
C TYR A 193 -7.14 -17.76 -0.87
N THR A 194 -6.02 -17.87 -1.58
CA THR A 194 -4.69 -17.91 -0.98
C THR A 194 -4.04 -16.55 -1.21
N LEU A 195 -3.54 -15.96 -0.13
CA LEU A 195 -2.76 -14.73 -0.21
C LEU A 195 -1.51 -15.02 -1.06
N GLY A 196 -1.32 -14.26 -2.13
CA GLY A 196 -0.23 -14.47 -3.10
C GLY A 196 -0.56 -15.45 -4.26
N GLY A 197 -1.81 -15.90 -4.38
CA GLY A 197 -2.30 -16.58 -5.58
C GLY A 197 -2.92 -15.60 -6.59
N LEU A 198 -2.93 -15.98 -7.88
CA LEU A 198 -3.56 -15.23 -8.98
C LEU A 198 -4.90 -15.84 -9.45
N SER A 199 -5.57 -16.60 -8.59
CA SER A 199 -6.80 -17.35 -8.94
C SER A 199 -7.98 -16.46 -9.38
N LEU A 200 -8.07 -15.22 -8.88
CA LEU A 200 -9.10 -14.29 -9.37
C LEU A 200 -8.79 -13.84 -10.81
N TRP A 201 -7.51 -13.65 -11.14
CA TRP A 201 -7.08 -13.36 -12.51
C TRP A 201 -7.31 -14.53 -13.44
N GLU A 202 -7.12 -15.77 -12.97
CA GLU A 202 -7.40 -16.96 -13.79
C GLU A 202 -8.85 -16.94 -14.31
N THR A 203 -9.79 -16.59 -13.45
CA THR A 203 -11.22 -16.48 -13.82
C THR A 203 -11.46 -15.36 -14.82
N VAL A 204 -10.91 -14.17 -14.57
CA VAL A 204 -11.07 -12.99 -15.45
C VAL A 204 -10.47 -13.25 -16.84
N VAL A 205 -9.23 -13.74 -16.89
CA VAL A 205 -8.49 -14.06 -18.13
C VAL A 205 -9.21 -15.16 -18.91
N ALA A 206 -9.68 -16.21 -18.22
CA ALA A 206 -10.40 -17.29 -18.86
C ALA A 206 -11.73 -16.79 -19.47
N GLN A 207 -12.47 -15.95 -18.76
CA GLN A 207 -13.74 -15.41 -19.25
C GLN A 207 -13.56 -14.47 -20.45
N LEU A 208 -12.52 -13.64 -20.45
CA LEU A 208 -12.31 -12.63 -21.48
C LEU A 208 -11.63 -13.17 -22.76
N TRP A 209 -10.71 -14.14 -22.68
CA TRP A 209 -9.95 -14.57 -23.87
C TRP A 209 -9.94 -16.07 -24.18
N LEU A 210 -10.02 -16.96 -23.19
CA LEU A 210 -9.82 -18.40 -23.43
C LEU A 210 -11.14 -19.17 -23.61
N ARG A 211 -12.15 -18.80 -22.82
CA ARG A 211 -13.52 -19.31 -22.86
C ARG A 211 -14.49 -18.20 -23.27
N ALA A 212 -13.97 -17.25 -24.04
CA ALA A 212 -14.67 -16.07 -24.49
C ALA A 212 -15.91 -16.45 -25.31
N ARG A 213 -17.04 -15.82 -25.00
CA ARG A 213 -18.30 -15.96 -25.73
C ARG A 213 -18.86 -14.57 -26.00
N PRO A 214 -19.46 -14.30 -27.17
CA PRO A 214 -20.14 -13.04 -27.42
C PRO A 214 -21.10 -12.68 -26.28
N GLY A 215 -21.01 -11.45 -25.77
CA GLY A 215 -21.81 -10.97 -24.64
C GLY A 215 -21.27 -11.35 -23.24
N GLY A 216 -20.18 -12.12 -23.14
CA GLY A 216 -19.49 -12.32 -21.88
C GLY A 216 -18.91 -11.01 -21.36
N ALA A 217 -19.09 -10.70 -20.07
CA ALA A 217 -18.73 -9.39 -19.51
C ALA A 217 -18.10 -9.47 -18.11
N VAL A 218 -17.08 -8.65 -17.86
CA VAL A 218 -16.48 -8.45 -16.53
C VAL A 218 -16.67 -7.00 -16.14
N ARG A 219 -17.35 -6.75 -15.02
CA ARG A 219 -17.57 -5.39 -14.53
C ARG A 219 -16.27 -4.83 -13.96
N LEU A 220 -15.93 -3.58 -14.28
CA LEU A 220 -14.70 -2.97 -13.77
C LEU A 220 -14.66 -2.93 -12.23
N ARG A 221 -15.82 -2.79 -11.59
CA ARG A 221 -15.94 -2.84 -10.12
C ARG A 221 -15.49 -4.18 -9.52
N ASP A 222 -15.65 -5.27 -10.25
CA ASP A 222 -15.31 -6.62 -9.78
C ASP A 222 -13.79 -6.86 -9.90
N LEU A 223 -13.05 -5.96 -10.57
CA LEU A 223 -11.59 -6.01 -10.68
C LEU A 223 -10.85 -5.47 -9.45
N GLU A 224 -11.51 -4.82 -8.50
CA GLU A 224 -10.84 -4.22 -7.34
C GLU A 224 -10.03 -5.26 -6.53
N ARG A 225 -10.61 -6.43 -6.25
CA ARG A 225 -9.90 -7.52 -5.55
C ARG A 225 -8.81 -8.19 -6.39
N PRO A 226 -9.04 -8.56 -7.67
CA PRO A 226 -7.97 -8.99 -8.56
C PRO A 226 -6.78 -8.01 -8.61
N LEU A 227 -7.03 -6.71 -8.67
CA LEU A 227 -5.97 -5.70 -8.74
C LEU A 227 -5.16 -5.61 -7.45
N GLN A 228 -5.80 -5.80 -6.29
CA GLN A 228 -5.09 -5.95 -5.02
C GLN A 228 -4.18 -7.18 -5.01
N GLN A 229 -4.64 -8.32 -5.54
CA GLN A 229 -3.78 -9.51 -5.71
C GLN A 229 -2.60 -9.20 -6.63
N LEU A 230 -2.83 -8.54 -7.76
CA LEU A 230 -1.76 -8.16 -8.70
C LEU A 230 -0.76 -7.21 -8.03
N GLY A 231 -1.23 -6.31 -7.19
CA GLY A 231 -0.41 -5.40 -6.38
C GLY A 231 0.61 -6.11 -5.50
N PHE A 232 0.25 -7.26 -4.92
CA PHE A 232 1.19 -8.08 -4.15
C PHE A 232 2.33 -8.60 -5.05
N HIS A 233 2.01 -9.17 -6.22
CA HIS A 233 3.03 -9.68 -7.15
C HIS A 233 3.88 -8.57 -7.76
N VAL A 234 3.29 -7.42 -8.06
CA VAL A 234 4.00 -6.23 -8.54
C VAL A 234 5.03 -5.78 -7.50
N ARG A 235 4.66 -5.71 -6.20
CA ARG A 235 5.60 -5.34 -5.14
C ARG A 235 6.82 -6.27 -5.06
N LEU A 236 6.62 -7.57 -5.25
CA LEU A 236 7.72 -8.54 -5.26
C LEU A 236 8.68 -8.35 -6.45
N ARG A 237 8.18 -7.85 -7.59
CA ARG A 237 8.98 -7.68 -8.82
C ARG A 237 9.55 -6.27 -8.97
N CYS A 238 8.93 -5.26 -8.34
CA CYS A 238 9.25 -3.85 -8.51
C CYS A 238 9.55 -3.17 -7.17
N ARG A 239 10.83 -3.12 -6.76
CA ARG A 239 11.25 -2.51 -5.48
C ARG A 239 10.84 -1.04 -5.32
N TRP A 240 10.80 -0.27 -6.41
CA TRP A 240 10.39 1.14 -6.38
C TRP A 240 8.95 1.34 -5.90
N THR A 241 8.09 0.31 -6.00
CA THR A 241 6.69 0.39 -5.54
C THR A 241 6.58 0.50 -4.03
N ASP A 242 7.66 0.24 -3.29
CA ASP A 242 7.77 0.55 -1.87
C ASP A 242 7.75 2.05 -1.61
N LEU A 243 7.90 2.90 -2.62
CA LEU A 243 7.74 4.35 -2.48
C LEU A 243 6.27 4.78 -2.59
N VAL A 244 5.42 3.93 -3.17
CA VAL A 244 4.03 4.24 -3.52
C VAL A 244 3.05 3.61 -2.52
N GLY A 245 2.06 4.39 -2.08
CA GLY A 245 0.99 3.89 -1.23
C GLY A 245 0.11 2.85 -1.93
N ASN A 246 -0.40 1.86 -1.18
CA ASN A 246 -1.18 0.75 -1.74
C ASN A 246 -2.35 1.19 -2.62
N ASN A 247 -3.13 2.18 -2.17
CA ASN A 247 -4.30 2.65 -2.92
C ASN A 247 -3.92 3.24 -4.28
N LEU A 248 -2.82 3.99 -4.34
CA LEU A 248 -2.33 4.56 -5.58
C LEU A 248 -1.73 3.49 -6.49
N LEU A 249 -0.96 2.55 -5.92
CA LEU A 249 -0.39 1.44 -6.67
C LEU A 249 -1.49 0.60 -7.33
N VAL A 250 -2.56 0.26 -6.61
CA VAL A 250 -3.69 -0.51 -7.14
C VAL A 250 -4.40 0.24 -8.28
N ARG A 251 -4.51 1.58 -8.20
CA ARG A 251 -5.07 2.41 -9.29
C ARG A 251 -4.23 2.33 -10.56
N TRP A 252 -2.92 2.50 -10.43
CA TRP A 252 -2.01 2.44 -11.57
C TRP A 252 -1.97 1.06 -12.21
N ILE A 253 -1.98 0.01 -11.39
CA ILE A 253 -2.15 -1.37 -11.85
C ILE A 253 -3.47 -1.49 -12.62
N GLY A 254 -4.57 -0.91 -12.14
CA GLY A 254 -5.84 -0.86 -12.86
C GLY A 254 -5.72 -0.28 -14.26
N GLY A 255 -5.08 0.89 -14.38
CA GLY A 255 -4.80 1.52 -15.67
C GLY A 255 -3.91 0.68 -16.59
N CYS A 256 -2.85 0.10 -16.04
CA CYS A 256 -1.95 -0.81 -16.77
C CYS A 256 -2.70 -2.05 -17.29
N VAL A 257 -3.53 -2.67 -16.45
CA VAL A 257 -4.31 -3.85 -16.84
C VAL A 257 -5.27 -3.52 -17.97
N LEU A 258 -5.99 -2.39 -17.88
CA LEU A 258 -6.90 -1.97 -18.95
C LEU A 258 -6.14 -1.75 -20.27
N ARG A 259 -4.98 -1.09 -20.24
CA ARG A 259 -4.10 -0.94 -21.42
C ARG A 259 -3.65 -2.28 -21.99
N VAL A 260 -3.27 -3.22 -21.13
CA VAL A 260 -2.90 -4.58 -21.54
C VAL A 260 -4.07 -5.30 -22.21
N PHE A 261 -5.30 -5.08 -21.73
CA PHE A 261 -6.50 -5.75 -22.24
C PHE A 261 -7.11 -5.10 -23.48
N LEU A 262 -6.96 -3.78 -23.63
CA LEU A 262 -7.64 -2.96 -24.63
C LEU A 262 -6.74 -2.51 -25.78
N ASN A 263 -5.50 -3.01 -25.91
CA ASN A 263 -4.52 -2.69 -26.99
C ASN A 263 -4.40 -1.20 -27.38
N GLU A 264 -4.85 -0.31 -26.51
CA GLU A 264 -4.92 1.12 -26.77
C GLU A 264 -3.72 1.79 -26.10
N VAL A 265 -3.28 2.91 -26.67
CA VAL A 265 -2.51 3.91 -25.93
C VAL A 265 -3.48 4.51 -24.90
N GLY A 266 -3.71 3.78 -23.80
CA GLY A 266 -4.84 4.03 -22.91
C GLY A 266 -4.82 5.39 -22.22
N PRO A 267 -5.75 5.64 -21.27
CA PRO A 267 -5.83 6.92 -20.57
C PRO A 267 -4.53 7.18 -19.82
N GLU A 268 -3.96 8.39 -19.95
CA GLU A 268 -2.75 8.79 -19.23
C GLU A 268 -2.84 8.31 -17.78
N MET A 269 -1.79 7.65 -17.29
CA MET A 269 -1.72 7.18 -15.91
C MET A 269 -1.51 8.39 -15.00
N HIS A 270 -2.53 9.25 -14.95
CA HIS A 270 -2.42 10.50 -14.25
C HIS A 270 -2.51 10.23 -12.77
N PRO A 271 -1.60 10.83 -12.02
CA PRO A 271 -1.69 10.80 -10.59
C PRO A 271 -2.86 11.68 -10.10
N VAL A 272 -3.92 11.06 -9.57
CA VAL A 272 -5.03 11.81 -8.94
C VAL A 272 -4.85 11.79 -7.42
N PRO A 273 -4.50 12.93 -6.79
CA PRO A 273 -4.43 13.04 -5.34
C PRO A 273 -5.84 13.04 -4.76
N GLY A 274 -6.02 12.31 -3.66
CA GLY A 274 -7.33 12.16 -3.05
C GLY A 274 -8.22 11.16 -3.79
N GLY A 275 -9.19 10.65 -3.05
CA GLY A 275 -10.08 9.58 -3.45
C GLY A 275 -11.01 9.96 -4.61
N GLY A 276 -10.51 10.08 -5.84
CA GLY A 276 -11.32 10.18 -7.04
C GLY A 276 -11.65 8.81 -7.62
N ASP A 277 -12.93 8.60 -7.88
CA ASP A 277 -13.57 7.40 -8.44
C ASP A 277 -13.05 7.07 -9.85
N TRP A 278 -11.91 6.38 -9.96
CA TRP A 278 -11.71 5.50 -11.13
C TRP A 278 -12.66 4.27 -11.09
N ARG A 279 -13.70 4.35 -10.24
CA ARG A 279 -14.56 3.29 -9.76
C ARG A 279 -15.80 3.16 -10.66
N THR A 280 -15.88 2.00 -11.29
CA THR A 280 -17.09 1.15 -11.41
C THR A 280 -18.07 1.32 -12.56
N ALA A 281 -18.04 2.40 -13.33
CA ALA A 281 -18.94 2.56 -14.46
C ALA A 281 -18.32 1.99 -15.75
N GLY A 282 -18.62 0.74 -16.07
CA GLY A 282 -18.19 0.11 -17.31
C GLY A 282 -17.92 -1.37 -17.17
N ASP A 283 -18.04 -2.06 -18.29
CA ASP A 283 -17.82 -3.50 -18.40
C ASP A 283 -16.82 -3.76 -19.52
N LEU A 284 -15.90 -4.69 -19.29
CA LEU A 284 -15.11 -5.31 -20.35
C LEU A 284 -15.97 -6.40 -20.97
N THR A 285 -16.38 -6.21 -22.22
CA THR A 285 -17.31 -7.10 -22.93
C THR A 285 -16.62 -7.80 -24.08
N VAL A 286 -16.93 -9.08 -24.25
CA VAL A 286 -16.48 -9.87 -25.40
C VAL A 286 -17.45 -9.65 -26.55
N GLN A 287 -16.94 -9.12 -27.66
CA GLN A 287 -17.71 -8.81 -28.87
C GLN A 287 -17.04 -9.42 -30.09
N ALA A 288 -17.80 -9.69 -31.15
CA ALA A 288 -17.22 -10.06 -32.44
C ALA A 288 -16.88 -8.78 -33.21
N SER A 289 -15.65 -8.65 -33.67
CA SER A 289 -15.22 -7.55 -34.53
C SER A 289 -15.99 -7.59 -35.85
N GLU A 290 -16.67 -6.51 -36.22
CA GLU A 290 -17.43 -6.42 -37.47
C GLU A 290 -16.54 -6.64 -38.71
N ALA A 291 -15.28 -6.20 -38.65
CA ALA A 291 -14.35 -6.27 -39.78
C ALA A 291 -13.73 -7.65 -39.99
N THR A 292 -13.52 -8.43 -38.92
CA THR A 292 -12.72 -9.68 -38.97
C THR A 292 -13.47 -10.90 -38.48
N GLY A 293 -14.61 -10.73 -37.81
CA GLY A 293 -15.32 -11.79 -37.10
C GLY A 293 -14.60 -12.29 -35.84
N GLU A 294 -13.38 -11.81 -35.54
CA GLU A 294 -12.61 -12.23 -34.38
C GLU A 294 -13.23 -11.71 -33.08
N LEU A 295 -13.13 -12.50 -32.00
CA LEU A 295 -13.54 -12.04 -30.68
C LEU A 295 -12.54 -11.03 -30.13
N VAL A 296 -13.04 -9.86 -29.75
CA VAL A 296 -12.32 -8.76 -29.11
C VAL A 296 -12.92 -8.47 -27.73
N VAL A 297 -12.11 -7.90 -26.86
CA VAL A 297 -12.57 -7.35 -25.58
C VAL A 297 -12.70 -5.85 -25.75
N ALA A 298 -13.90 -5.30 -25.56
CA ALA A 298 -14.18 -3.88 -25.68
C ALA A 298 -14.64 -3.30 -24.34
N LEU A 299 -14.25 -2.05 -24.05
CA LEU A 299 -14.81 -1.34 -22.91
C LEU A 299 -16.13 -0.68 -23.31
N THR A 300 -17.21 -1.02 -22.60
CA THR A 300 -18.56 -0.51 -22.88
C THR A 300 -18.61 1.02 -22.94
N ASN A 301 -19.37 1.55 -23.89
CA ASN A 301 -19.54 2.99 -24.15
C ASN A 301 -18.25 3.73 -24.56
N THR A 302 -17.25 3.01 -25.08
CA THR A 302 -16.01 3.61 -25.59
C THR A 302 -15.60 2.96 -26.90
N ILE A 303 -14.66 3.59 -27.61
CA ILE A 303 -14.05 3.03 -28.82
C ILE A 303 -12.87 2.09 -28.52
N MET A 304 -12.63 1.79 -27.24
CA MET A 304 -11.43 1.11 -26.76
C MET A 304 -11.63 -0.40 -26.80
N TRP A 305 -10.74 -1.13 -27.48
CA TRP A 305 -10.86 -2.58 -27.65
C TRP A 305 -9.50 -3.26 -27.85
N GLY A 306 -9.35 -4.47 -27.33
CA GLY A 306 -8.15 -5.28 -27.48
C GLY A 306 -8.43 -6.68 -28.01
N ARG A 307 -7.42 -7.23 -28.67
CA ARG A 307 -7.43 -8.60 -29.18
C ARG A 307 -6.91 -9.54 -28.11
N ARG A 308 -7.25 -10.82 -28.27
CA ARG A 308 -6.59 -11.89 -27.53
C ARG A 308 -5.06 -11.74 -27.66
N PRO A 309 -4.32 -11.73 -26.54
CA PRO A 309 -2.87 -11.67 -26.57
C PRO A 309 -2.29 -12.83 -27.39
N GLN A 310 -1.36 -12.52 -28.30
CA GLN A 310 -0.58 -13.54 -28.99
C GLN A 310 0.47 -14.09 -28.01
N CYS A 311 0.62 -15.42 -27.96
CA CYS A 311 1.72 -16.03 -27.19
C CYS A 311 3.05 -15.59 -27.78
N VAL A 312 3.76 -14.69 -27.08
CA VAL A 312 5.09 -14.25 -27.51
C VAL A 312 6.10 -15.36 -27.17
N PRO A 313 7.05 -15.71 -28.05
CA PRO A 313 8.03 -16.80 -27.83
C PRO A 313 8.85 -16.70 -26.53
N LYS A 314 8.94 -15.51 -25.93
CA LYS A 314 9.58 -15.29 -24.62
C LYS A 314 8.82 -15.91 -23.45
N PHE A 315 7.56 -16.25 -23.65
CA PHE A 315 6.69 -16.84 -22.64
C PHE A 315 6.28 -18.30 -22.97
N CYS A 316 6.58 -18.79 -24.17
CA CYS A 316 6.45 -20.20 -24.51
C CYS A 316 7.56 -21.00 -23.81
N ARG A 317 7.22 -22.18 -23.27
CA ARG A 317 8.22 -23.08 -22.70
C ARG A 317 9.18 -23.52 -23.81
N ALA A 318 10.45 -23.77 -23.45
CA ALA A 318 11.48 -24.16 -24.41
C ALA A 318 11.15 -25.45 -25.20
N GLU A 319 10.16 -26.23 -24.76
CA GLU A 319 9.65 -27.43 -25.42
C GLU A 319 8.90 -27.12 -26.74
N ASP A 320 8.41 -25.89 -26.94
CA ASP A 320 7.70 -25.49 -28.17
C ASP A 320 8.65 -24.97 -29.27
N ARG A 321 9.99 -24.99 -29.07
CA ARG A 321 10.97 -24.55 -30.07
C ARG A 321 11.45 -25.66 -31.01
N ALA A 322 10.86 -26.85 -30.91
CA ALA A 322 11.24 -28.02 -31.70
C ALA A 322 10.02 -28.62 -32.42
N THR A 323 9.42 -27.84 -33.33
CA THR A 323 8.62 -28.38 -34.44
C THR A 323 8.73 -27.46 -35.64
#